data_AF-A0A3D0CE84-F1
#
_entry.id   AF-A0A3D0CE84-F1
#
_cell.length_a   1.000
_cell.length_b   1.000
_cell.length_c   1.000
_cell.angle_alpha   90.00
_cell.angle_beta   90.00
_cell.angle_gamma   90.00
#
_symmetry.space_group_name_H-M   'P 1'
#
loop_
_entity.id
_entity.type
_entity.pdbx_description
1 polymer ?
#
loop_
_entity_poly.entity_id
_entity_poly.type
_entity_poly.pdbx_seq_one_letter_code
_entity_poly.pdbx_strand_id
1 'polypeptide(L)' 'AGYHEGGVGDIELKPLVNRVKAYTPVPGGVGPMTINTLIYQTVEACELKLAQ' A
#
# COMPACT_ATOMS: atom_id res chain seq x y z
N ALA A 1 5.70 2.98 -1.98
CA ALA A 1 5.61 3.83 -3.18
C ALA A 1 5.73 5.30 -2.77
N GLY A 2 6.45 6.13 -3.53
CA GLY A 2 6.56 7.57 -3.28
C GLY A 2 7.46 8.00 -2.13
N TYR A 3 8.36 7.14 -1.62
CA TYR A 3 9.38 7.51 -0.62
C TYR A 3 10.73 7.85 -1.29
N HIS A 4 10.67 8.68 -2.33
CA HIS A 4 11.82 9.24 -3.04
C HIS A 4 11.62 10.75 -3.21
N GLU A 5 12.66 11.49 -3.59
CA GLU A 5 12.57 12.93 -3.81
C GLU A 5 11.52 13.25 -4.89
N GLY A 6 10.50 14.03 -4.55
CA GLY A 6 9.34 14.32 -5.41
C GLY A 6 8.05 13.58 -5.01
N GLY A 7 8.13 12.47 -4.28
CA GLY A 7 6.96 11.87 -3.62
C GLY A 7 5.83 11.40 -4.53
N VAL A 8 6.13 11.06 -5.79
CA VAL A 8 5.12 10.71 -6.81
C VAL A 8 5.00 9.18 -7.02
N GLY A 9 3.90 8.77 -7.65
CA GLY A 9 3.68 7.39 -8.12
C GLY A 9 3.57 7.33 -9.64
N ASP A 10 3.26 6.16 -10.17
CA ASP A 10 3.28 5.88 -11.62
C ASP A 10 2.11 6.52 -12.40
N ILE A 11 1.14 7.12 -11.69
CA ILE A 11 -0.11 7.61 -12.25
C ILE A 11 -0.31 9.09 -11.88
N GLU A 12 -0.66 9.92 -12.87
CA GLU A 12 -1.02 11.31 -12.63
C GLU A 12 -2.42 11.43 -11.96
N LEU A 13 -2.45 11.88 -10.71
CA LEU A 13 -3.69 11.90 -9.91
C LEU A 13 -4.64 13.06 -10.25
N LYS A 14 -4.13 14.21 -10.71
CA LYS A 14 -4.94 15.41 -11.00
C LYS A 14 -6.12 15.15 -11.95
N PRO A 15 -5.94 14.51 -13.12
CA PRO A 15 -7.06 14.24 -14.03
C PRO A 15 -8.01 13.14 -13.53
N LEU A 16 -7.63 12.35 -12.52
CA LEU A 16 -8.42 11.21 -12.03
C LEU A 16 -9.51 11.60 -11.04
N VAL A 17 -9.37 12.70 -10.31
CA VAL A 17 -10.28 13.10 -9.20
C VAL A 17 -11.77 13.09 -9.60
N ASN A 18 -12.09 13.49 -10.83
CA ASN A 18 -13.48 13.55 -11.33
C ASN A 18 -13.89 12.35 -12.19
N ARG A 19 -12.98 11.39 -12.43
CA ARG A 19 -13.19 10.25 -13.34
C ARG A 19 -13.40 8.93 -12.62
N VAL A 20 -12.89 8.80 -11.40
CA VAL A 20 -12.93 7.54 -10.63
C VAL A 20 -13.72 7.68 -9.35
N LYS A 21 -14.28 6.57 -8.87
CA LYS A 21 -14.99 6.51 -7.59
C LYS A 21 -14.02 6.53 -6.38
N ALA A 22 -12.80 6.05 -6.58
CA ALA A 22 -11.74 6.00 -5.57
C ALA A 22 -10.37 5.87 -6.26
N TYR A 23 -9.30 6.32 -5.58
CA TYR A 23 -7.91 6.10 -5.99
C TYR A 23 -7.02 5.90 -4.76
N THR A 24 -5.85 5.29 -4.95
CA THR A 24 -4.84 5.15 -3.88
C THR A 24 -3.86 6.31 -3.93
N PRO A 25 -3.76 7.16 -2.88
CA PRO A 25 -2.88 8.31 -2.91
C PRO A 25 -1.40 7.91 -2.88
N VAL A 26 -0.54 8.78 -3.40
CA VAL A 26 0.92 8.69 -3.23
C VAL A 26 1.42 10.06 -2.77
N PRO A 27 2.10 10.15 -1.61
CA PRO A 27 2.33 9.06 -0.64
C PRO A 27 1.05 8.65 0.12
N GLY A 28 1.11 7.55 0.87
CA GLY A 28 0.09 7.17 1.87
C GLY A 28 -0.98 6.14 1.45
N GLY A 29 -1.01 5.70 0.19
CA GLY A 29 -1.94 4.67 -0.27
C GLY A 29 -1.35 3.27 -0.16
N VAL A 30 -0.83 2.73 -1.26
CA VAL A 30 -0.37 1.33 -1.33
C VAL A 30 0.84 1.06 -0.43
N GLY A 31 1.74 2.04 -0.27
CA GLY A 31 2.99 1.86 0.49
C GLY A 31 2.80 1.31 1.92
N PRO A 32 2.04 2.01 2.79
CA PRO A 32 1.75 1.52 4.14
C PRO A 32 1.06 0.16 4.16
N MET A 33 0.15 -0.11 3.21
CA MET A 33 -0.55 -1.39 3.14
C MET A 33 0.36 -2.55 2.74
N THR A 34 1.39 -2.32 1.90
CA THR A 34 2.40 -3.34 1.58
C THR A 34 3.15 -3.77 2.84
N ILE A 35 3.59 -2.81 3.65
CA ILE A 35 4.29 -3.10 4.91
C ILE A 35 3.36 -3.85 5.87
N ASN A 36 2.14 -3.34 6.07
CA ASN A 36 1.16 -3.98 6.94
C ASN A 36 0.87 -5.43 6.53
N THR A 37 0.69 -5.68 5.24
CA THR A 37 0.36 -7.01 4.72
C THR A 37 1.50 -8.00 4.94
N LEU A 38 2.76 -7.58 4.71
CA LEU A 38 3.92 -8.41 4.99
C LEU A 38 3.98 -8.81 6.47
N ILE A 39 3.78 -7.85 7.37
CA ILE A 39 3.78 -8.12 8.82
C ILE A 39 2.63 -9.04 9.20
N TYR A 40 1.43 -8.77 8.69
CA TYR A 40 0.26 -9.61 8.93
C TYR A 40 0.49 -11.06 8.52
N GLN A 41 0.96 -11.29 7.29
CA GLN A 41 1.26 -12.63 6.77
C GLN A 41 2.40 -13.31 7.55
N THR A 42 3.35 -12.54 8.08
CA THR A 42 4.41 -13.07 8.94
C THR A 42 3.84 -13.58 10.27
N VAL A 43 2.93 -12.82 10.89
CA VAL A 43 2.23 -13.23 12.11
C VAL A 43 1.37 -14.47 11.86
N GLU A 44 0.57 -14.46 10.79
CA GLU A 44 -0.27 -15.60 10.40
C GLU A 44 0.59 -16.87 10.19
N ALA A 45 1.72 -16.77 9.51
CA ALA A 45 2.65 -17.89 9.34
C ALA A 45 3.22 -18.41 10.67
N CYS A 46 3.54 -17.51 11.61
CA CYS A 46 3.97 -17.89 12.96
C CYS A 46 2.87 -18.61 13.75
N GLU A 47 1.63 -18.10 13.71
CA GLU A 47 0.47 -18.72 14.38
C GLU A 47 0.20 -20.12 13.83
N LEU A 48 0.20 -20.28 12.50
CA LEU A 48 0.08 -21.58 11.85
C LEU A 48 1.21 -22.54 12.24
N LYS A 49 2.43 -22.04 12.41
CA LYS A 49 3.57 -22.86 12.83
C LYS A 49 3.47 -23.33 14.28
N LEU A 50 2.87 -22.53 15.17
CA LEU A 50 2.69 -22.86 16.59
C LEU A 50 1.49 -23.78 16.85
N ALA A 51 0.53 -23.83 15.93
CA ALA A 51 -0.64 -24.71 16.01
C ALA A 51 -0.38 -26.15 15.49
N GLN A 52 0.83 -26.43 14.98
CA GLN A 52 1.32 -27.76 14.57
C GLN A 52 1.99 -28.48 15.74
#